data_AF-A0A0F9DM22-F1
#
_entry.id   AF-A0A0F9DM22-F1
#
_cell.length_a   1.000
_cell.length_b   1.000
_cell.length_c   1.000
_cell.angle_alpha   90.00
_cell.angle_beta   90.00
_cell.angle_gamma   90.00
#
_symmetry.space_group_name_H-M   'P 1'
#
loop_
_entity.id
_entity.type
_entity.pdbx_description
1 polymer ?
#
loop_
_entity_poly.entity_id
_entity_poly.type
_entity_poly.pdbx_seq_one_letter_code
_entity_poly.pdbx_strand_id
1 'polypeptide(L)'
;MKIVINSIDYSVSIVDGPGIRTVLYVQGCKRKCEDCHNPSTWDIDKGKEFDIEDIVKDLRKKCLNKKLTISGGEPLLQFSAILELVK
;
A
#
# COMPACT_ATOMS: atom_id res chain seq x y z
N MET A 1 -1.55 15.08 5.13
CA MET A 1 -2.57 14.30 4.37
C MET A 1 -2.53 12.88 4.87
N LYS A 2 -3.68 12.21 4.95
CA LYS A 2 -3.81 10.85 5.50
C LYS A 2 -3.90 9.79 4.41
N ILE A 3 -3.39 8.61 4.70
CA ILE A 3 -3.54 7.39 3.91
C ILE A 3 -3.95 6.25 4.84
N VAL A 4 -4.86 5.38 4.40
CA VAL A 4 -5.30 4.21 5.16
C VAL A 4 -4.62 2.96 4.59
N ILE A 5 -3.79 2.34 5.39
CA ILE A 5 -2.93 1.21 4.98
C ILE A 5 -3.41 -0.06 5.67
N ASN A 6 -3.47 -1.16 4.92
CA ASN A 6 -3.73 -2.49 5.45
C ASN A 6 -2.44 -3.08 6.05
N SER A 7 -1.38 -3.12 5.25
CA SER A 7 -0.07 -3.66 5.63
C SER A 7 1.03 -3.11 4.74
N ILE A 8 2.28 -3.25 5.20
CA ILE A 8 3.47 -3.00 4.40
C ILE A 8 4.34 -4.23 4.50
N ASP A 9 4.61 -4.86 3.37
CA ASP A 9 5.55 -5.95 3.27
C ASP A 9 6.95 -5.40 2.94
N TYR A 10 7.79 -5.36 3.97
CA TYR A 10 9.21 -5.03 3.87
C TYR A 10 10.07 -6.22 3.42
N SER A 11 9.48 -7.42 3.29
CA SER A 11 10.13 -8.56 2.70
C SER A 11 10.42 -8.30 1.22
N VAL A 12 11.46 -8.93 0.71
CA VAL A 12 11.97 -8.71 -0.65
C VAL A 12 11.09 -9.44 -1.67
N SER A 13 9.92 -8.89 -1.98
CA SER A 13 9.03 -9.48 -3.00
C SER A 13 9.68 -9.46 -4.38
N ILE A 14 9.55 -10.58 -5.10
CA ILE A 14 10.01 -10.76 -6.49
C ILE A 14 8.85 -10.96 -7.48
N VAL A 15 7.60 -10.90 -7.01
CA VAL A 15 6.39 -11.18 -7.81
C VAL A 15 5.49 -9.96 -7.97
N ASP A 16 5.70 -8.90 -7.19
CA ASP A 16 4.88 -7.67 -7.20
C ASP A 16 5.47 -6.57 -8.10
N GLY A 17 6.28 -6.94 -9.10
CA GLY A 17 6.82 -6.05 -10.12
C GLY A 17 8.30 -6.31 -10.44
N PRO A 18 8.94 -5.47 -11.28
CA PRO A 18 10.31 -5.70 -11.70
C PRO A 18 11.33 -5.62 -10.57
N GLY A 19 12.12 -6.69 -10.42
CA GLY A 19 13.16 -6.84 -9.41
C GLY A 19 12.59 -7.07 -8.00
N ILE A 20 13.44 -6.85 -7.00
CA ILE A 20 13.05 -6.94 -5.58
C ILE A 20 12.29 -5.67 -5.18
N ARG A 21 11.16 -5.79 -4.48
CA ARG A 21 10.31 -4.64 -4.11
C ARG A 21 9.74 -4.77 -2.69
N THR A 22 9.60 -3.62 -2.02
CA THR A 22 8.71 -3.47 -0.86
C THR A 22 7.30 -3.24 -1.37
N VAL A 23 6.28 -3.85 -0.74
CA VAL A 23 4.89 -3.73 -1.18
C VAL A 23 4.06 -3.03 -0.11
N LEU A 24 3.46 -1.90 -0.45
CA LEU A 24 2.51 -1.19 0.40
C LEU A 24 1.09 -1.57 -0.05
N TYR A 25 0.33 -2.22 0.82
CA TYR A 25 -1.06 -2.60 0.57
C TYR A 25 -1.99 -1.58 1.22
N VAL A 26 -2.68 -0.76 0.43
CA VAL A 26 -3.68 0.16 0.97
C VAL A 26 -4.96 -0.57 1.38
N GLN A 27 -5.76 0.07 2.23
CA GLN A 27 -7.07 -0.42 2.62
C GLN A 27 -8.17 0.12 1.69
N GLY A 28 -9.17 -0.72 1.43
CA GLY A 28 -10.42 -0.40 0.74
C GLY A 28 -10.47 -0.99 -0.67
N CYS A 29 -11.48 -1.83 -0.94
CA CYS A 29 -11.80 -2.28 -2.30
C CYS A 29 -13.28 -2.66 -2.42
N LYS A 30 -13.98 -2.01 -3.35
CA LYS A 30 -15.43 -2.21 -3.56
C LYS A 30 -15.74 -3.41 -4.46
N ARG A 31 -14.75 -3.94 -5.18
CA ARG A 31 -14.97 -4.97 -6.20
C ARG A 31 -15.30 -6.35 -5.62
N LYS A 32 -14.71 -6.69 -4.46
CA LYS A 32 -14.94 -7.95 -3.74
C LYS A 32 -14.95 -9.19 -4.65
N CYS A 33 -13.90 -9.33 -5.47
CA CYS A 33 -13.78 -10.43 -6.42
C CYS A 33 -13.91 -11.78 -5.73
N GLU A 34 -14.54 -12.75 -6.42
CA GLU A 34 -14.41 -14.17 -6.07
C GLU A 34 -12.92 -14.55 -6.05
N ASP A 35 -12.52 -15.34 -5.06
CA ASP A 35 -11.13 -15.75 -4.81
C ASP A 35 -10.09 -14.63 -4.69
N CYS A 36 -10.49 -13.46 -4.18
CA CYS A 36 -9.52 -12.41 -3.88
C CYS A 36 -8.47 -12.91 -2.89
N HIS A 37 -7.19 -12.78 -3.23
CA HIS A 37 -6.08 -13.19 -2.36
C HIS A 37 -5.98 -12.32 -1.09
N ASN A 38 -6.52 -11.09 -1.13
CA ASN A 38 -6.39 -10.10 -0.05
C ASN A 38 -7.77 -9.58 0.42
N PRO A 39 -8.69 -10.45 0.87
CA PRO A 39 -10.05 -10.04 1.25
C PRO A 39 -10.06 -9.13 2.50
N SER A 40 -8.99 -9.17 3.30
CA SER A 40 -8.77 -8.26 4.43
C SER A 40 -8.70 -6.78 4.01
N THR A 41 -8.39 -6.50 2.74
CA THR A 41 -8.29 -5.14 2.20
C THR A 41 -9.63 -4.56 1.73
N TRP A 42 -10.73 -5.32 1.76
CA TRP A 42 -12.00 -4.86 1.17
C TRP A 42 -12.70 -3.76 1.95
N ASP A 43 -12.76 -3.92 3.27
CA ASP A 43 -13.55 -3.07 4.15
C ASP A 43 -12.95 -1.65 4.20
N ILE A 44 -13.69 -0.67 3.72
CA ILE A 44 -13.22 0.73 3.63
C ILE A 44 -13.14 1.40 5.01
N ASP A 45 -13.82 0.83 6.02
CA ASP A 45 -13.88 1.38 7.38
C ASP A 45 -12.82 0.75 8.30
N LYS A 46 -11.95 -0.13 7.77
CA LYS A 46 -10.84 -0.78 8.49
C LYS A 46 -9.49 -0.15 8.13
N GLY A 47 -8.41 -0.84 8.48
CA GLY A 47 -7.04 -0.41 8.22
C GLY A 47 -6.50 0.51 9.31
N LYS A 48 -5.29 1.01 9.08
CA LYS A 48 -4.63 1.97 9.96
C LYS A 48 -4.40 3.26 9.19
N GLU A 49 -4.86 4.35 9.76
CA GLU A 49 -4.61 5.68 9.20
C GLU A 49 -3.20 6.15 9.56
N PHE A 50 -2.50 6.70 8.59
CA PHE A 50 -1.17 7.28 8.78
C PHE A 50 -1.08 8.65 8.11
N ASP A 51 -0.24 9.51 8.67
CA ASP A 51 0.24 10.69 7.95
C ASP A 51 1.22 10.26 6.85
N ILE A 52 1.05 10.82 5.65
CA ILE A 52 1.93 10.53 4.51
C ILE A 52 3.38 10.82 4.84
N GLU A 53 3.67 11.91 5.54
CA GLU A 53 5.04 12.27 5.92
C GLU A 53 5.73 11.18 6.74
N ASP A 54 4.99 10.54 7.64
CA ASP A 54 5.51 9.49 8.51
C ASP A 54 5.72 8.19 7.74
N ILE A 55 4.82 7.87 6.81
CA ILE A 55 4.99 6.73 5.89
C ILE A 55 6.19 6.95 4.96
N VAL A 56 6.37 8.15 4.41
CA VAL A 56 7.54 8.47 3.58
C VAL A 56 8.83 8.29 4.38
N LYS A 57 8.88 8.76 5.63
CA LYS A 57 10.04 8.55 6.52
C LYS A 57 10.29 7.06 6.77
N ASP A 58 9.24 6.29 7.08
CA ASP A 58 9.37 4.85 7.36
C ASP A 58 9.84 4.07 6.11
N LEU A 59 9.23 4.32 4.95
CA LEU A 59 9.60 3.71 3.67
C LEU A 59 11.03 4.09 3.27
N ARG A 60 11.42 5.35 3.42
CA ARG A 60 12.81 5.79 3.16
C ARG A 60 13.80 5.09 4.07
N LYS A 61 13.43 4.74 5.30
CA LYS A 61 14.31 4.02 6.23
C LYS A 61 14.37 2.52 5.93
N LYS A 62 13.23 1.87 5.68
CA LYS A 62 13.10 0.41 5.64
C LYS A 62 13.09 -0.21 4.26
N CYS A 63 12.68 0.52 3.21
CA CYS A 63 12.75 0.01 1.84
C CYS A 63 14.21 -0.03 1.38
N LEU A 64 14.78 -1.25 1.33
CA LEU A 64 16.22 -1.49 1.13
C LEU A 64 16.76 -0.87 -0.17
N ASN A 65 16.06 -1.11 -1.29
CA ASN A 65 16.50 -0.71 -2.62
C ASN A 65 15.66 0.44 -3.22
N LYS A 66 14.83 1.09 -2.41
CA LYS A 66 13.92 2.19 -2.80
C LYS A 66 12.94 1.84 -3.93
N LYS A 67 12.71 0.55 -4.19
CA LYS A 67 11.70 0.08 -5.15
C LYS A 67 10.42 -0.29 -4.40
N LEU A 68 9.39 0.52 -4.60
CA LEU A 68 8.09 0.39 -3.95
C LEU A 68 7.02 -0.06 -4.95
N THR A 69 6.24 -1.09 -4.62
CA THR A 69 4.94 -1.34 -5.25
C THR A 69 3.84 -0.81 -4.35
N ILE A 70 2.93 -0.05 -4.93
CA ILE A 70 1.70 0.36 -4.27
C ILE A 70 0.60 -0.55 -4.81
N SER A 71 0.06 -1.37 -3.93
CA SER A 71 -0.97 -2.38 -4.21
C SER A 71 -2.04 -2.29 -3.11
N GLY A 72 -2.82 -3.34 -2.96
CA GLY A 72 -3.75 -3.53 -1.85
C GLY A 72 -4.99 -2.68 -1.96
N GLY A 73 -6.09 -3.30 -1.58
CA GLY A 73 -7.41 -2.88 -2.00
C GLY A 73 -7.42 -2.46 -3.46
N GLU A 74 -8.02 -1.31 -3.70
CA GLU A 74 -7.93 -0.55 -4.93
C GLU A 74 -7.17 0.75 -4.63
N PRO A 75 -5.88 0.88 -5.00
CA PRO A 75 -5.08 2.07 -4.73
C PRO A 75 -5.72 3.37 -5.19
N LEU A 76 -6.49 3.33 -6.27
CA LEU A 76 -7.14 4.53 -6.82
C LEU A 76 -8.33 5.02 -5.99
N LEU A 77 -8.84 4.23 -5.02
CA LEU A 77 -9.81 4.76 -4.03
C LEU A 77 -9.19 5.81 -3.12
N GLN A 78 -7.86 5.84 -2.98
CA GLN A 78 -7.12 6.83 -2.21
C GLN A 78 -6.21 7.68 -3.10
N PHE A 79 -6.65 7.98 -4.32
CA PHE A 79 -5.85 8.64 -5.36
C PHE A 79 -5.08 9.87 -4.89
N SER A 80 -5.73 10.81 -4.18
CA SER A 80 -5.06 12.03 -3.70
C SER A 80 -3.91 11.74 -2.73
N ALA A 81 -4.10 10.76 -1.84
CA ALA A 81 -3.07 10.34 -0.89
C ALA A 81 -1.92 9.61 -1.60
N ILE A 82 -2.23 8.75 -2.56
CA ILE A 82 -1.22 8.09 -3.39
C ILE A 82 -0.42 9.10 -4.20
N LEU A 83 -1.08 10.09 -4.81
CA LEU A 83 -0.41 11.13 -5.58
C LEU A 83 0.55 11.95 -4.72
N GLU A 84 0.18 12.25 -3.48
CA GLU A 84 1.06 12.94 -2.55
C GLU A 84 2.22 12.05 -2.07
N LEU A 85 1.97 10.76 -1.87
CA LEU A 85 3.00 9.79 -1.45
C LEU A 85 4.12 9.61 -2.48
N VAL A 86 3.82 9.71 -3.78
CA VAL A 86 4.78 9.44 -4.88
C VAL A 86 5.51 10.68 -5.40
N LYS A 87 5.22 11.87 -4.87
CA LYS A 87 5.99 13.10 -5.16
C LYS A 87 7.36 13.07 -4.50
#